data_AF-A0A1B8D010-F1
#
_entry.id   AF-A0A1B8D010-F1
#
_cell.length_a   1.000
_cell.length_b   1.000
_cell.length_c   1.000
_cell.angle_alpha   90.00
_cell.angle_beta   90.00
_cell.angle_gamma   90.00
#
_symmetry.space_group_name_H-M   'P 1'
#
loop_
_entity.id
_entity.type
_entity.pdbx_description
1 polymer ?
#
loop_
_entity_poly.entity_id
_entity_poly.type
_entity_poly.pdbx_seq_one_letter_code
_entity_poly.pdbx_strand_id
1 'polypeptide(L)'
;MSTTSNILYKPLLCPEQHPAFRYNGFHPGNVNKLPKGHVKQPGFQAFPVDVTWEQDCAIPMRDGIKIYADVFRPTNGGKVPAMIPYSPYGKVDSCVTNYDNMGPYRMGIPYQRLSGYETFEGPNPAEWAERGYAVVDVDARGCAHSEGNLAFWGLQEAEDIYDTISWASEQPWGNSWLAIAQTNFASRFTHPALKAIAPWEGLTDPYSQQSSRGGIPNIAFCAMIQSTFAGFGNSEDLAGMTMAHPLYDSYWESKKIHTENIRDLPVYFTASYS
;
A
#
# COMPACT_ATOMS: atom_id res chain seq x y z
N MET A 1 27.21 -20.05 2.58
CA MET A 1 26.52 -20.15 1.28
C MET A 1 25.07 -19.79 1.56
N SER A 2 24.47 -18.86 0.83
CA SER A 2 23.06 -18.51 1.06
C SER A 2 22.17 -19.58 0.45
N THR A 3 21.44 -20.33 1.27
CA THR A 3 20.28 -21.11 0.81
C THR A 3 19.15 -20.13 0.56
N THR A 4 19.02 -19.69 -0.70
CA THR A 4 17.81 -19.02 -1.19
C THR A 4 16.64 -19.94 -0.89
N SER A 5 15.76 -19.55 0.05
CA SER A 5 14.53 -20.31 0.26
C SER A 5 13.72 -20.26 -1.03
N ASN A 6 13.17 -21.40 -1.45
CA ASN A 6 12.28 -21.47 -2.59
C ASN A 6 10.93 -20.86 -2.17
N ILE A 7 10.80 -19.54 -2.35
CA ILE A 7 9.54 -18.83 -2.09
C ILE A 7 8.45 -19.47 -2.95
N LEU A 8 7.42 -19.99 -2.29
CA LEU A 8 6.25 -20.55 -2.94
C LEU A 8 5.41 -19.39 -3.50
N TYR A 9 5.02 -19.51 -4.77
CA TYR A 9 4.14 -18.56 -5.44
C TYR A 9 2.87 -19.27 -5.91
N LYS A 10 1.74 -18.57 -5.83
CA LYS A 10 0.45 -19.00 -6.38
C LYS A 10 -0.08 -17.93 -7.36
N PRO A 11 -0.80 -18.32 -8.42
CA PRO A 11 -1.39 -17.34 -9.33
C PRO A 11 -2.39 -16.44 -8.61
N LEU A 12 -2.42 -15.17 -8.97
CA LEU A 12 -3.54 -14.28 -8.65
C LEU A 12 -4.66 -14.49 -9.68
N LEU A 13 -5.89 -14.12 -9.31
CA LEU A 13 -6.95 -13.90 -10.31
C LEU A 13 -6.76 -12.50 -10.88
N CYS A 14 -6.91 -12.33 -12.20
CA CYS A 14 -6.86 -10.98 -12.78
C CYS A 14 -8.08 -10.14 -12.34
N PRO A 15 -7.99 -8.80 -12.34
CA PRO A 15 -9.07 -7.92 -11.87
C PRO A 15 -10.44 -8.19 -12.51
N GLU A 16 -10.47 -8.55 -13.79
CA GLU A 16 -11.69 -8.91 -14.54
C GLU A 16 -12.36 -10.21 -14.07
N GLN A 17 -11.61 -11.11 -13.43
CA GLN A 17 -12.05 -12.45 -13.05
C GLN A 17 -12.20 -12.64 -11.53
N HIS A 18 -11.68 -11.72 -10.72
CA HIS A 18 -11.69 -11.84 -9.27
C HIS A 18 -13.09 -11.52 -8.70
N PRO A 19 -13.81 -12.49 -8.10
CA PRO A 19 -15.27 -12.43 -7.90
C PRO A 19 -15.77 -11.37 -6.92
N ALA A 20 -14.88 -10.78 -6.11
CA ALA A 20 -15.18 -9.71 -5.17
C ALA A 20 -14.40 -8.41 -5.44
N PHE A 21 -13.49 -8.40 -6.43
CA PHE A 21 -12.67 -7.21 -6.70
C PHE A 21 -13.54 -6.24 -7.50
N ARG A 22 -13.80 -5.07 -6.94
CA ARG A 22 -14.36 -3.97 -7.74
C ARG A 22 -13.28 -3.64 -8.75
N TYR A 23 -13.61 -3.65 -10.04
CA TYR A 23 -12.67 -3.33 -11.10
C TYR A 23 -13.29 -2.27 -11.99
N ASN A 24 -12.66 -1.11 -12.04
CA ASN A 24 -13.16 0.05 -12.78
C ASN A 24 -12.50 0.22 -14.16
N GLY A 25 -11.63 -0.72 -14.58
CA GLY A 25 -10.79 -0.61 -15.77
C GLY A 25 -9.42 0.01 -15.48
N PHE A 26 -8.64 0.23 -16.55
CA PHE A 26 -7.29 0.81 -16.52
C PHE A 26 -7.26 2.06 -17.41
N HIS A 27 -6.84 3.19 -16.84
CA HIS A 27 -7.07 4.54 -17.37
C HIS A 27 -5.78 5.39 -17.49
N PRO A 28 -4.67 4.85 -18.05
CA PRO A 28 -3.38 5.53 -18.07
C PRO A 28 -3.45 6.88 -18.79
N GLY A 29 -3.15 7.95 -18.05
CA GLY A 29 -3.18 9.32 -18.56
C GLY A 29 -4.56 9.98 -18.54
N ASN A 30 -5.58 9.38 -17.92
CA ASN A 30 -6.81 10.10 -17.61
C ASN A 30 -6.55 11.14 -16.51
N VAL A 31 -7.07 12.36 -16.69
CA VAL A 31 -6.85 13.49 -15.78
C VAL A 31 -8.19 14.16 -15.46
N ASN A 32 -8.75 13.80 -14.30
CA ASN A 32 -10.01 14.30 -13.80
C ASN A 32 -9.82 15.59 -12.99
N LYS A 33 -10.85 16.45 -12.99
CA LYS A 33 -10.94 17.61 -12.08
C LYS A 33 -12.10 17.39 -11.12
N LEU A 34 -11.78 17.35 -9.83
CA LEU A 34 -12.73 17.23 -8.72
C LEU A 34 -12.86 18.63 -8.10
N PRO A 35 -13.86 19.44 -8.50
CA PRO A 35 -13.98 20.82 -8.03
C PRO A 35 -14.31 20.88 -6.53
N LYS A 36 -14.06 22.02 -5.89
CA LYS A 36 -14.53 22.28 -4.52
C LYS A 36 -16.04 22.05 -4.41
N GLY A 37 -16.44 21.23 -3.44
CA GLY A 37 -17.82 20.79 -3.26
C GLY A 37 -18.16 19.47 -3.96
N HIS A 38 -17.25 18.88 -4.74
CA HIS A 38 -17.43 17.55 -5.32
C HIS A 38 -17.57 16.49 -4.22
N VAL A 39 -18.54 15.59 -4.39
CA VAL A 39 -18.85 14.47 -3.49
C VAL A 39 -18.95 13.22 -4.34
N LYS A 40 -18.24 12.14 -3.99
CA LYS A 40 -18.27 10.89 -4.78
C LYS A 40 -19.65 10.24 -4.81
N GLN A 41 -20.28 10.13 -3.64
CA GLN A 41 -21.64 9.61 -3.48
C GLN A 41 -22.27 10.21 -2.20
N PRO A 42 -23.61 10.32 -2.11
CA PRO A 42 -24.29 10.96 -0.98
C PRO A 42 -23.86 10.41 0.38
N GLY A 43 -23.56 11.32 1.33
CA GLY A 43 -23.13 10.99 2.69
C GLY A 43 -21.62 10.95 2.91
N PHE A 44 -20.80 10.93 1.86
CA PHE A 44 -19.35 11.09 1.94
C PHE A 44 -18.93 12.56 2.10
N GLN A 45 -17.68 12.77 2.50
CA GLN A 45 -17.05 14.08 2.58
C GLN A 45 -16.93 14.74 1.20
N ALA A 46 -17.22 16.04 1.13
CA ALA A 46 -16.97 16.85 -0.06
C ALA A 46 -15.50 17.31 -0.12
N PHE A 47 -14.94 17.43 -1.32
CA PHE A 47 -13.63 18.05 -1.51
C PHE A 47 -13.67 19.54 -1.10
N PRO A 48 -12.85 19.98 -0.13
CA PRO A 48 -12.88 21.35 0.36
C PRO A 48 -12.09 22.34 -0.52
N VAL A 49 -11.31 21.83 -1.47
CA VAL A 49 -10.49 22.56 -2.45
C VAL A 49 -10.59 21.87 -3.82
N ASP A 50 -10.25 22.56 -4.91
CA ASP A 50 -10.21 21.94 -6.24
C ASP A 50 -9.04 20.96 -6.34
N VAL A 51 -9.32 19.70 -6.69
CA VAL A 51 -8.33 18.62 -6.82
C VAL A 51 -8.21 18.14 -8.26
N THR A 52 -6.99 17.86 -8.69
CA THR A 52 -6.69 17.11 -9.91
C THR A 52 -6.44 15.66 -9.51
N TRP A 53 -7.09 14.72 -10.20
CA TRP A 53 -6.91 13.28 -10.02
C TRP A 53 -6.41 12.68 -11.34
N GLU A 54 -5.14 12.29 -11.36
CA GLU A 54 -4.45 11.69 -12.49
C GLU A 54 -4.41 10.16 -12.26
N GLN A 55 -4.91 9.37 -13.22
CA GLN A 55 -5.06 7.92 -13.05
C GLN A 55 -3.95 7.15 -13.75
N ASP A 56 -3.61 6.00 -13.15
CA ASP A 56 -2.69 4.99 -13.71
C ASP A 56 -1.38 5.61 -14.23
N CYS A 57 -0.81 6.52 -13.42
CA CYS A 57 0.50 7.09 -13.63
C CYS A 57 1.56 5.99 -13.51
N ALA A 58 2.25 5.70 -14.62
CA ALA A 58 3.27 4.66 -14.69
C ALA A 58 4.56 5.07 -13.95
N ILE A 59 4.98 4.22 -13.02
CA ILE A 59 6.22 4.35 -12.23
C ILE A 59 7.19 3.27 -12.73
N PRO A 60 8.30 3.64 -13.42
CA PRO A 60 9.29 2.67 -13.86
C PRO A 60 10.15 2.19 -12.67
N MET A 61 10.28 0.87 -12.52
CA MET A 61 11.13 0.24 -11.51
C MET A 61 12.55 -0.03 -12.06
N ARG A 62 13.52 -0.22 -11.16
CA ARG A 62 14.94 -0.53 -11.48
C ARG A 62 15.14 -1.73 -12.40
N ASP A 63 14.25 -2.71 -12.36
CA ASP A 63 14.28 -3.93 -13.17
C ASP A 63 13.53 -3.81 -14.51
N GLY A 64 13.03 -2.61 -14.83
CA GLY A 64 12.42 -2.28 -16.12
C GLY A 64 10.91 -2.53 -16.22
N ILE A 65 10.28 -3.08 -15.17
CA ILE A 65 8.83 -3.19 -15.08
C ILE A 65 8.17 -1.84 -14.75
N LYS A 66 6.84 -1.78 -14.81
CA LYS A 66 6.03 -0.66 -14.34
C LYS A 66 5.07 -1.07 -13.23
N ILE A 67 4.98 -0.24 -12.20
CA ILE A 67 3.84 -0.22 -11.27
C ILE A 67 3.04 1.07 -11.50
N TYR A 68 1.79 1.12 -11.02
CA TYR A 68 0.87 2.22 -11.35
C TYR A 68 0.30 2.91 -10.11
N ALA A 69 0.21 4.24 -10.17
CA ALA A 69 -0.33 5.08 -9.10
C ALA A 69 -1.48 5.98 -9.57
N ASP A 70 -2.35 6.36 -8.64
CA ASP A 70 -3.34 7.42 -8.81
C ASP A 70 -2.92 8.64 -7.99
N VAL A 71 -2.91 9.82 -8.61
CA VAL A 71 -2.35 11.04 -8.03
C VAL A 71 -3.46 12.07 -7.81
N PHE A 72 -3.79 12.31 -6.55
CA PHE A 72 -4.66 13.40 -6.10
C PHE A 72 -3.81 14.58 -5.65
N ARG A 73 -4.05 15.79 -6.15
CA ARG A 73 -3.34 17.00 -5.70
C ARG A 73 -4.17 18.27 -5.86
N PRO A 74 -3.93 19.32 -5.05
CA PRO A 74 -4.55 20.64 -5.25
C PRO A 74 -4.30 21.17 -6.67
N THR A 75 -5.36 21.51 -7.40
CA THR A 75 -5.31 21.90 -8.82
C THR A 75 -4.47 23.17 -9.07
N ASN A 76 -4.53 24.11 -8.13
CA ASN A 76 -3.83 25.40 -8.20
C ASN A 76 -2.50 25.39 -7.42
N GLY A 77 -2.01 24.22 -6.99
CA GLY A 77 -0.77 24.08 -6.25
C GLY A 77 0.48 24.19 -7.14
N GLY A 78 1.54 24.80 -6.58
CA GLY A 78 2.91 24.61 -7.06
C GLY A 78 3.47 23.26 -6.62
N LYS A 79 4.79 23.16 -6.37
CA LYS A 79 5.35 21.93 -5.77
C LYS A 79 4.88 21.79 -4.32
N VAL A 80 4.15 20.72 -4.03
CA VAL A 80 3.54 20.42 -2.72
C VAL A 80 4.22 19.22 -2.04
N PRO A 81 4.12 19.04 -0.71
CA PRO A 81 4.39 17.74 -0.11
C PRO A 81 3.38 16.68 -0.59
N ALA A 82 3.64 15.39 -0.33
CA ALA A 82 2.68 14.32 -0.61
C ALA A 82 2.70 13.21 0.44
N MET A 83 1.58 12.49 0.51
CA MET A 83 1.49 11.15 1.05
C MET A 83 1.50 10.15 -0.12
N ILE A 84 2.05 8.95 0.08
CA ILE A 84 2.21 7.89 -0.92
C ILE A 84 1.81 6.54 -0.29
N PRO A 85 0.52 6.28 -0.03
CA PRO A 85 0.09 4.94 0.34
C PRO A 85 0.42 3.96 -0.79
N TYR A 86 0.89 2.77 -0.41
CA TYR A 86 1.21 1.67 -1.31
C TYR A 86 0.76 0.39 -0.65
N SER A 87 0.01 -0.42 -1.38
CA SER A 87 -0.55 -1.65 -0.86
C SER A 87 -0.90 -2.62 -1.98
N PRO A 88 -1.13 -3.90 -1.65
CA PRO A 88 -1.83 -4.82 -2.53
C PRO A 88 -3.38 -4.67 -2.45
N TYR A 89 -3.91 -3.65 -1.75
CA TYR A 89 -5.36 -3.53 -1.50
C TYR A 89 -6.16 -2.95 -2.66
N GLY A 90 -5.50 -2.29 -3.62
CA GLY A 90 -6.15 -1.67 -4.77
C GLY A 90 -6.39 -0.17 -4.62
N LYS A 91 -6.16 0.59 -5.69
CA LYS A 91 -6.53 2.02 -5.82
C LYS A 91 -8.06 2.23 -5.89
N VAL A 92 -8.48 3.47 -6.15
CA VAL A 92 -9.90 3.91 -6.15
C VAL A 92 -10.82 3.05 -7.02
N ASP A 93 -11.85 2.48 -6.39
CA ASP A 93 -12.82 1.53 -6.96
C ASP A 93 -12.21 0.27 -7.61
N SER A 94 -10.92 0.03 -7.38
CA SER A 94 -10.14 -1.11 -7.87
C SER A 94 -9.74 -2.02 -6.70
N CYS A 95 -10.68 -2.33 -5.79
CA CYS A 95 -10.40 -3.03 -4.53
C CYS A 95 -11.50 -4.01 -4.11
N VAL A 96 -11.14 -5.01 -3.30
CA VAL A 96 -12.08 -5.84 -2.51
C VAL A 96 -12.30 -5.20 -1.13
N THR A 97 -11.20 -4.82 -0.50
CA THR A 97 -11.08 -4.43 0.91
C THR A 97 -11.57 -3.01 1.15
N ASN A 98 -12.49 -2.81 2.09
CA ASN A 98 -12.99 -1.48 2.45
C ASN A 98 -13.64 -1.47 3.85
N TYR A 99 -13.94 -0.28 4.37
CA TYR A 99 -14.54 -0.13 5.70
C TYR A 99 -15.93 -0.77 5.85
N ASP A 100 -16.71 -1.02 4.78
CA ASP A 100 -18.03 -1.68 4.90
C ASP A 100 -17.96 -3.20 5.04
N ASN A 101 -16.83 -3.85 4.70
CA ASN A 101 -16.69 -5.30 4.75
C ASN A 101 -15.58 -5.83 5.68
N MET A 102 -14.59 -5.03 6.05
CA MET A 102 -13.46 -5.50 6.89
C MET A 102 -13.76 -5.63 8.39
N GLY A 103 -14.84 -5.02 8.90
CA GLY A 103 -15.15 -5.14 10.32
C GLY A 103 -16.51 -4.56 10.73
N PRO A 104 -16.99 -4.89 11.94
CA PRO A 104 -18.29 -4.47 12.43
C PRO A 104 -18.36 -2.94 12.56
N TYR A 105 -19.55 -2.38 12.30
CA TYR A 105 -19.84 -0.95 12.43
C TYR A 105 -18.86 -0.02 11.69
N ARG A 106 -18.30 -0.50 10.57
CA ARG A 106 -17.28 0.20 9.77
C ARG A 106 -16.01 0.60 10.54
N MET A 107 -15.62 -0.19 11.54
CA MET A 107 -14.55 0.15 12.50
C MET A 107 -14.77 1.51 13.20
N GLY A 108 -16.02 1.96 13.31
CA GLY A 108 -16.37 3.26 13.84
C GLY A 108 -16.16 4.46 12.89
N ILE A 109 -15.78 4.22 11.62
CA ILE A 109 -15.48 5.29 10.65
C ILE A 109 -16.77 5.73 9.91
N PRO A 110 -17.33 6.92 10.20
CA PRO A 110 -18.50 7.43 9.50
C PRO A 110 -18.15 7.88 8.08
N TYR A 111 -19.08 7.74 7.14
CA TYR A 111 -18.89 8.14 5.74
C TYR A 111 -18.45 9.61 5.58
N GLN A 112 -18.88 10.50 6.47
CA GLN A 112 -18.56 11.93 6.46
C GLN A 112 -17.07 12.24 6.79
N ARG A 113 -16.26 11.23 7.14
CA ARG A 113 -14.80 11.33 7.35
C ARG A 113 -13.98 10.73 6.20
N LEU A 114 -14.64 10.28 5.12
CA LEU A 114 -14.07 9.64 3.95
C LEU A 114 -14.49 10.37 2.68
N SER A 115 -13.62 10.44 1.68
CA SER A 115 -13.94 11.02 0.36
C SER A 115 -14.52 10.00 -0.63
N GLY A 116 -14.27 8.71 -0.38
CA GLY A 116 -14.49 7.60 -1.31
C GLY A 116 -13.35 7.43 -2.32
N TYR A 117 -12.32 8.27 -2.28
CA TYR A 117 -11.14 8.23 -3.15
C TYR A 117 -9.89 7.73 -2.42
N GLU A 118 -10.03 7.19 -1.21
CA GLU A 118 -8.95 6.53 -0.48
C GLU A 118 -8.97 5.01 -0.71
N THR A 119 -7.79 4.40 -0.91
CA THR A 119 -7.60 2.97 -0.66
C THR A 119 -7.86 2.63 0.82
N PHE A 120 -8.02 1.34 1.11
CA PHE A 120 -8.14 0.86 2.49
C PHE A 120 -6.86 1.15 3.29
N GLU A 121 -7.02 1.55 4.56
CA GLU A 121 -5.96 2.11 5.43
C GLU A 121 -5.33 3.43 4.92
N GLY A 122 -5.72 3.91 3.74
CA GLY A 122 -5.09 5.04 3.05
C GLY A 122 -5.48 6.44 3.58
N PRO A 123 -4.60 7.45 3.40
CA PRO A 123 -4.91 8.86 3.63
C PRO A 123 -6.01 9.38 2.69
N ASN A 124 -7.14 9.82 3.26
CA ASN A 124 -8.24 10.50 2.57
C ASN A 124 -7.77 11.71 1.72
N PRO A 125 -7.86 11.65 0.37
CA PRO A 125 -7.40 12.73 -0.51
C PRO A 125 -8.07 14.08 -0.29
N ALA A 126 -9.34 14.13 0.15
CA ALA A 126 -10.03 15.39 0.42
C ALA A 126 -9.45 16.11 1.64
N GLU A 127 -9.10 15.39 2.71
CA GLU A 127 -8.47 15.97 3.90
C GLU A 127 -7.01 16.38 3.63
N TRP A 128 -6.23 15.57 2.90
CA TRP A 128 -4.82 15.89 2.64
C TRP A 128 -4.64 16.98 1.57
N ALA A 129 -5.50 17.05 0.56
CA ALA A 129 -5.51 18.18 -0.38
C ALA A 129 -5.85 19.52 0.29
N GLU A 130 -6.75 19.53 1.29
CA GLU A 130 -7.04 20.74 2.08
C GLU A 130 -5.80 21.27 2.81
N ARG A 131 -5.00 20.33 3.34
CA ARG A 131 -3.73 20.60 4.03
C ARG A 131 -2.60 21.00 3.07
N GLY A 132 -2.85 21.03 1.77
CA GLY A 132 -1.85 21.36 0.74
C GLY A 132 -0.91 20.20 0.39
N TYR A 133 -1.32 18.94 0.59
CA TYR A 133 -0.57 17.74 0.22
C TYR A 133 -1.18 17.08 -1.02
N ALA A 134 -0.37 16.38 -1.80
CA ALA A 134 -0.85 15.36 -2.71
C ALA A 134 -1.07 14.02 -1.99
N VAL A 135 -1.87 13.13 -2.57
CA VAL A 135 -1.93 11.69 -2.23
C VAL A 135 -1.62 10.90 -3.50
N VAL A 136 -0.69 9.96 -3.40
CA VAL A 136 -0.13 9.18 -4.50
C VAL A 136 -0.40 7.71 -4.17
N ASP A 137 -1.56 7.21 -4.57
CA ASP A 137 -2.06 5.90 -4.19
C ASP A 137 -1.51 4.84 -5.14
N VAL A 138 -0.71 3.90 -4.65
CA VAL A 138 0.11 3.01 -5.48
C VAL A 138 -0.32 1.55 -5.34
N ASP A 139 -0.69 0.93 -6.47
CA ASP A 139 -0.84 -0.53 -6.54
C ASP A 139 0.55 -1.18 -6.50
N ALA A 140 0.80 -2.00 -5.48
CA ALA A 140 2.06 -2.70 -5.28
C ALA A 140 2.46 -3.58 -6.48
N ARG A 141 3.75 -3.92 -6.61
CA ARG A 141 4.24 -4.89 -7.61
C ARG A 141 3.35 -6.14 -7.67
N GLY A 142 2.86 -6.50 -8.85
CA GLY A 142 1.94 -7.63 -9.07
C GLY A 142 0.48 -7.41 -8.66
N CYS A 143 0.08 -6.24 -8.15
CA CYS A 143 -1.30 -5.88 -7.80
C CYS A 143 -2.00 -5.15 -8.97
N ALA A 144 -3.27 -5.46 -9.22
CA ALA A 144 -4.08 -4.88 -10.29
C ALA A 144 -3.36 -4.93 -11.65
N HIS A 145 -2.96 -3.77 -12.20
CA HIS A 145 -2.18 -3.66 -13.44
C HIS A 145 -0.67 -3.49 -13.23
N SER A 146 -0.21 -3.32 -11.99
CA SER A 146 1.22 -3.27 -11.67
C SER A 146 1.89 -4.60 -12.00
N GLU A 147 2.96 -4.53 -12.80
CA GLU A 147 3.63 -5.68 -13.39
C GLU A 147 4.40 -6.51 -12.34
N GLY A 148 4.85 -7.71 -12.73
CA GLY A 148 5.65 -8.60 -11.87
C GLY A 148 4.83 -9.55 -10.99
N ASN A 149 5.43 -9.98 -9.87
CA ASN A 149 4.79 -10.84 -8.87
C ASN A 149 4.78 -10.13 -7.51
N LEU A 150 3.70 -10.28 -6.75
CA LEU A 150 3.54 -9.70 -5.42
C LEU A 150 4.33 -10.49 -4.37
N ALA A 151 5.25 -9.80 -3.70
CA ALA A 151 6.00 -10.30 -2.55
C ALA A 151 5.54 -9.58 -1.27
N PHE A 152 5.51 -10.30 -0.15
CA PHE A 152 5.05 -9.77 1.15
C PHE A 152 6.24 -9.37 2.01
N TRP A 153 6.53 -8.06 2.04
CA TRP A 153 7.63 -7.49 2.83
C TRP A 153 9.02 -8.05 2.47
N GLY A 154 10.04 -7.59 3.20
CA GLY A 154 11.44 -7.91 2.91
C GLY A 154 12.04 -6.99 1.85
N LEU A 155 13.10 -7.44 1.18
CA LEU A 155 13.94 -6.58 0.34
C LEU A 155 13.21 -6.02 -0.90
N GLN A 156 12.56 -6.88 -1.70
CA GLN A 156 11.90 -6.46 -2.96
C GLN A 156 10.92 -5.31 -2.75
N GLU A 157 10.05 -5.42 -1.73
CA GLU A 157 9.11 -4.36 -1.38
C GLU A 157 9.85 -3.07 -1.04
N ALA A 158 10.90 -3.12 -0.21
CA ALA A 158 11.71 -1.95 0.14
C ALA A 158 12.45 -1.33 -1.06
N GLU A 159 12.79 -2.11 -2.08
CA GLU A 159 13.37 -1.62 -3.34
C GLU A 159 12.34 -0.92 -4.23
N ASP A 160 11.12 -1.47 -4.36
CA ASP A 160 10.01 -0.85 -5.10
C ASP A 160 9.56 0.47 -4.44
N ILE A 161 9.57 0.51 -3.10
CA ILE A 161 9.34 1.72 -2.29
C ILE A 161 10.42 2.78 -2.60
N TYR A 162 11.69 2.39 -2.67
CA TYR A 162 12.80 3.32 -2.99
C TYR A 162 12.63 3.95 -4.38
N ASP A 163 12.29 3.14 -5.39
CA ASP A 163 12.12 3.62 -6.76
C ASP A 163 10.92 4.55 -6.89
N THR A 164 9.83 4.24 -6.17
CA THR A 164 8.64 5.09 -6.14
C THR A 164 8.88 6.43 -5.43
N ILE A 165 9.59 6.43 -4.29
CA ILE A 165 9.98 7.70 -3.61
C ILE A 165 10.94 8.51 -4.51
N SER A 166 11.79 7.84 -5.29
CA SER A 166 12.64 8.51 -6.30
C SER A 166 11.79 9.19 -7.37
N TRP A 167 10.95 8.42 -8.08
CA TRP A 167 10.04 8.93 -9.11
C TRP A 167 9.12 10.04 -8.61
N ALA A 168 8.51 9.86 -7.44
CA ALA A 168 7.64 10.85 -6.81
C ALA A 168 8.41 12.14 -6.51
N SER A 169 9.65 12.06 -6.01
CA SER A 169 10.46 13.24 -5.72
C SER A 169 10.81 14.10 -6.95
N GLU A 170 10.82 13.50 -8.15
CA GLU A 170 11.00 14.19 -9.43
C GLU A 170 9.72 14.88 -9.92
N GLN A 171 8.53 14.38 -9.54
CA GLN A 171 7.24 15.00 -9.85
C GLN A 171 7.12 16.38 -9.18
N PRO A 172 6.12 17.21 -9.54
CA PRO A 172 5.78 18.41 -8.78
C PRO A 172 5.19 18.13 -7.36
N TRP A 173 5.53 17.02 -6.68
CA TRP A 173 5.03 16.66 -5.33
C TRP A 173 5.93 15.61 -4.59
N GLY A 174 5.60 15.13 -3.36
CA GLY A 174 6.33 14.03 -2.61
C GLY A 174 6.50 14.25 -1.07
N ASN A 175 6.62 13.30 -0.11
CA ASN A 175 6.52 11.82 -0.04
C ASN A 175 6.28 11.31 1.44
N SER A 176 5.35 10.36 1.74
CA SER A 176 5.29 9.55 3.01
C SER A 176 4.21 8.43 3.01
N TRP A 177 4.45 7.25 3.59
CA TRP A 177 3.94 5.95 3.06
C TRP A 177 2.95 5.16 3.98
N LEU A 178 2.63 3.87 3.70
CA LEU A 178 1.74 2.98 4.53
C LEU A 178 2.48 2.08 5.56
N ALA A 179 1.82 1.64 6.63
CA ALA A 179 2.44 1.23 7.91
C ALA A 179 3.57 0.16 7.91
N ILE A 180 3.30 -1.09 7.56
CA ILE A 180 4.34 -2.15 7.59
C ILE A 180 5.42 -1.84 6.55
N ALA A 181 5.00 -1.44 5.36
CA ALA A 181 5.88 -1.05 4.24
C ALA A 181 6.83 0.12 4.60
N GLN A 182 6.34 1.17 5.28
CA GLN A 182 7.16 2.28 5.82
C GLN A 182 8.30 1.75 6.69
N THR A 183 7.96 0.83 7.58
CA THR A 183 8.89 0.33 8.60
C THR A 183 9.89 -0.64 7.98
N ASN A 184 9.42 -1.52 7.08
CA ASN A 184 10.27 -2.40 6.26
C ASN A 184 11.26 -1.58 5.42
N PHE A 185 10.78 -0.56 4.70
CA PHE A 185 11.63 0.37 3.95
C PHE A 185 12.68 1.05 4.84
N ALA A 186 12.24 1.74 5.90
CA ALA A 186 13.14 2.54 6.75
C ALA A 186 14.16 1.69 7.52
N SER A 187 13.89 0.41 7.76
CA SER A 187 14.83 -0.56 8.34
C SER A 187 15.92 -1.07 7.39
N ARG A 188 15.81 -0.74 6.08
CA ARG A 188 16.71 -1.22 5.02
C ARG A 188 17.37 -0.08 4.23
N PHE A 189 16.67 1.02 4.01
CA PHE A 189 17.11 2.13 3.18
C PHE A 189 16.80 3.49 3.80
N THR A 190 17.66 4.46 3.50
CA THR A 190 17.36 5.89 3.62
C THR A 190 17.19 6.48 2.22
N HIS A 191 16.32 7.47 2.05
CA HIS A 191 16.14 8.18 0.78
C HIS A 191 16.14 9.69 1.01
N PRO A 192 16.93 10.49 0.26
CA PRO A 192 17.11 11.91 0.54
C PRO A 192 15.84 12.75 0.37
N ALA A 193 14.80 12.25 -0.31
CA ALA A 193 13.51 12.92 -0.47
C ALA A 193 12.43 12.47 0.53
N LEU A 194 12.64 11.40 1.31
CA LEU A 194 11.75 11.04 2.42
C LEU A 194 12.02 11.95 3.62
N LYS A 195 10.96 12.41 4.31
CA LYS A 195 11.07 13.42 5.39
C LYS A 195 10.44 13.03 6.72
N ALA A 196 9.52 12.07 6.71
CA ALA A 196 8.96 11.44 7.89
C ALA A 196 8.34 10.09 7.48
N ILE A 197 7.96 9.29 8.48
CA ILE A 197 6.99 8.20 8.34
C ILE A 197 6.01 8.22 9.53
N ALA A 198 4.78 7.75 9.32
CA ALA A 198 3.76 7.57 10.35
C ALA A 198 3.17 6.14 10.29
N PRO A 199 3.85 5.13 10.86
CA PRO A 199 3.32 3.77 10.89
C PRO A 199 2.22 3.61 11.94
N TRP A 200 0.98 3.59 11.48
CA TRP A 200 -0.20 3.18 12.25
C TRP A 200 -0.33 1.66 12.20
N GLU A 201 -0.09 0.98 13.33
CA GLU A 201 -0.40 -0.46 13.53
C GLU A 201 0.34 -1.45 12.61
N GLY A 202 1.66 -1.26 12.45
CA GLY A 202 2.51 -2.21 11.72
C GLY A 202 3.15 -3.29 12.60
N LEU A 203 3.21 -4.53 12.10
CA LEU A 203 4.06 -5.60 12.65
C LEU A 203 5.55 -5.39 12.25
N THR A 204 6.46 -6.06 12.96
CA THR A 204 7.91 -6.04 12.72
C THR A 204 8.56 -7.43 12.62
N ASP A 205 7.91 -8.46 13.17
CA ASP A 205 8.39 -9.85 13.14
C ASP A 205 7.25 -10.76 12.64
N PRO A 206 7.13 -10.98 11.31
CA PRO A 206 6.00 -11.69 10.70
C PRO A 206 5.79 -13.10 11.26
N TYR A 207 6.86 -13.78 11.68
CA TYR A 207 6.80 -15.10 12.30
C TYR A 207 6.13 -15.04 13.68
N SER A 208 6.72 -14.30 14.63
CA SER A 208 6.30 -14.36 16.03
C SER A 208 5.05 -13.53 16.34
N GLN A 209 4.70 -12.56 15.49
CA GLN A 209 3.56 -11.65 15.71
C GLN A 209 2.31 -12.08 14.94
N GLN A 210 2.45 -12.63 13.73
CA GLN A 210 1.32 -13.03 12.87
C GLN A 210 1.28 -14.54 12.57
N SER A 211 2.25 -15.06 11.82
CA SER A 211 2.17 -16.37 11.17
C SER A 211 2.29 -17.57 12.11
N SER A 212 3.10 -17.45 13.16
CA SER A 212 3.44 -18.54 14.09
C SER A 212 3.57 -18.02 15.53
N ARG A 213 2.56 -17.29 16.02
CA ARG A 213 2.60 -16.67 17.36
C ARG A 213 2.74 -17.73 18.45
N GLY A 214 3.87 -17.72 19.16
CA GLY A 214 4.23 -18.74 20.15
C GLY A 214 4.65 -20.09 19.54
N GLY A 215 5.01 -20.13 18.25
CA GLY A 215 5.36 -21.35 17.53
C GLY A 215 4.16 -22.16 17.01
N ILE A 216 2.93 -21.60 17.08
CA ILE A 216 1.71 -22.25 16.61
C ILE A 216 1.29 -21.60 15.27
N PRO A 217 1.35 -22.31 14.13
CA PRO A 217 0.99 -21.75 12.82
C PRO A 217 -0.47 -21.28 12.75
N ASN A 218 -0.69 -20.08 12.22
CA ASN A 218 -1.99 -19.47 11.95
C ASN A 218 -2.05 -18.90 10.52
N ILE A 219 -2.49 -19.74 9.58
CA ILE A 219 -2.62 -19.35 8.16
C ILE A 219 -3.93 -18.61 7.83
N ALA A 220 -4.90 -18.53 8.76
CA ALA A 220 -6.26 -18.10 8.44
C ALA A 220 -6.34 -16.64 7.99
N PHE A 221 -5.67 -15.73 8.69
CA PHE A 221 -5.61 -14.32 8.28
C PHE A 221 -4.84 -14.13 6.97
N CYS A 222 -3.70 -14.82 6.82
CA CYS A 222 -2.89 -14.78 5.60
C CYS A 222 -3.66 -15.25 4.37
N ALA A 223 -4.40 -16.35 4.48
CA ALA A 223 -5.23 -16.87 3.40
C ALA A 223 -6.43 -15.97 3.08
N MET A 224 -7.06 -15.39 4.12
CA MET A 224 -8.16 -14.44 3.97
C MET A 224 -7.71 -13.17 3.24
N ILE A 225 -6.67 -12.48 3.73
CA ILE A 225 -6.22 -11.23 3.12
C ILE A 225 -5.65 -11.46 1.70
N GLN A 226 -5.01 -12.61 1.44
CA GLN A 226 -4.59 -12.96 0.07
C GLN A 226 -5.74 -13.26 -0.89
N SER A 227 -6.97 -13.48 -0.39
CA SER A 227 -8.18 -13.58 -1.21
C SER A 227 -8.84 -12.22 -1.49
N THR A 228 -8.20 -11.11 -1.08
CA THR A 228 -8.63 -9.74 -1.42
C THR A 228 -7.80 -9.12 -2.56
N PHE A 229 -6.76 -9.80 -3.05
CA PHE A 229 -5.83 -9.27 -4.05
C PHE A 229 -6.11 -9.82 -5.45
N ALA A 230 -6.05 -8.96 -6.46
CA ALA A 230 -6.09 -9.34 -7.87
C ALA A 230 -4.83 -8.86 -8.59
N GLY A 231 -4.49 -9.49 -9.72
CA GLY A 231 -3.34 -9.15 -10.54
C GLY A 231 -3.09 -10.18 -11.64
N PHE A 232 -2.25 -9.84 -12.62
CA PHE A 232 -1.94 -10.71 -13.77
C PHE A 232 -0.78 -11.69 -13.52
N GLY A 233 -0.04 -11.50 -12.42
CA GLY A 233 1.09 -12.34 -12.02
C GLY A 233 0.74 -13.34 -10.92
N ASN A 234 1.73 -13.62 -10.07
CA ASN A 234 1.60 -14.49 -8.91
C ASN A 234 1.74 -13.67 -7.62
N SER A 235 1.25 -14.23 -6.51
CA SER A 235 1.55 -13.78 -5.16
C SER A 235 2.37 -14.83 -4.42
N GLU A 236 3.32 -14.39 -3.61
CA GLU A 236 4.01 -15.24 -2.63
C GLU A 236 2.97 -15.84 -1.68
N ASP A 237 2.90 -17.16 -1.57
CA ASP A 237 1.85 -17.85 -0.83
C ASP A 237 2.15 -17.86 0.68
N LEU A 238 1.69 -16.84 1.41
CA LEU A 238 1.94 -16.72 2.85
C LEU A 238 1.42 -17.92 3.64
N ALA A 239 0.35 -18.57 3.19
CA ALA A 239 -0.17 -19.78 3.83
C ALA A 239 0.77 -20.98 3.61
N GLY A 240 1.15 -21.24 2.36
CA GLY A 240 2.14 -22.25 2.00
C GLY A 240 3.50 -22.02 2.67
N MET A 241 4.02 -20.80 2.65
CA MET A 241 5.29 -20.44 3.30
C MET A 241 5.22 -20.60 4.82
N THR A 242 4.10 -20.28 5.46
CA THR A 242 3.90 -20.52 6.90
C THR A 242 3.93 -22.01 7.26
N MET A 243 3.41 -22.88 6.38
CA MET A 243 3.46 -24.34 6.57
C MET A 243 4.82 -24.95 6.19
N ALA A 244 5.53 -24.36 5.22
CA ALA A 244 6.86 -24.80 4.79
C ALA A 244 7.97 -24.39 5.77
N HIS A 245 7.80 -23.25 6.46
CA HIS A 245 8.73 -22.71 7.45
C HIS A 245 8.10 -22.66 8.85
N PRO A 246 7.83 -23.82 9.50
CA PRO A 246 7.17 -23.88 10.81
C PRO A 246 8.07 -23.43 11.97
N LEU A 247 9.37 -23.24 11.72
CA LEU A 247 10.35 -22.71 12.67
C LEU A 247 10.94 -21.40 12.12
N TYR A 248 11.48 -20.58 13.01
CA TYR A 248 12.21 -19.37 12.60
C TYR A 248 13.52 -19.74 11.90
N ASP A 249 13.69 -19.28 10.66
CA ASP A 249 14.84 -19.61 9.80
C ASP A 249 15.18 -18.45 8.83
N SER A 250 16.00 -18.72 7.80
CA SER A 250 16.44 -17.71 6.83
C SER A 250 15.31 -17.10 5.99
N TYR A 251 14.16 -17.75 5.84
CA TYR A 251 12.99 -17.13 5.21
C TYR A 251 12.43 -16.03 6.13
N TRP A 252 12.16 -16.35 7.38
CA TRP A 252 11.61 -15.38 8.34
C TRP A 252 12.57 -14.24 8.66
N GLU A 253 13.87 -14.51 8.76
CA GLU A 253 14.90 -13.47 8.88
C GLU A 253 14.89 -12.51 7.67
N SER A 254 14.68 -13.02 6.44
CA SER A 254 14.58 -12.15 5.25
C SER A 254 13.39 -11.20 5.26
N LYS A 255 12.33 -11.55 6.02
CA LYS A 255 11.10 -10.77 6.19
C LYS A 255 11.10 -9.88 7.43
N LYS A 256 12.04 -10.07 8.37
CA LYS A 256 12.12 -9.33 9.62
C LYS A 256 12.47 -7.86 9.41
N ILE A 257 11.82 -6.99 10.17
CA ILE A 257 11.97 -5.54 10.12
C ILE A 257 12.85 -5.10 11.30
N HIS A 258 14.10 -4.78 10.98
CA HIS A 258 15.14 -4.37 11.93
C HIS A 258 15.00 -2.89 12.28
N THR A 259 14.08 -2.56 13.20
CA THR A 259 13.82 -1.15 13.58
C THR A 259 15.03 -0.45 14.18
N GLU A 260 16.02 -1.20 14.70
CA GLU A 260 17.34 -0.71 15.12
C GLU A 260 18.20 -0.09 13.98
N ASN A 261 17.84 -0.36 12.72
CA ASN A 261 18.49 0.25 11.54
C ASN A 261 17.84 1.57 11.10
N ILE A 262 16.67 1.93 11.62
CA ILE A 262 16.00 3.20 11.29
C ILE A 262 16.82 4.34 11.89
N ARG A 263 17.36 5.23 11.04
CA ARG A 263 18.25 6.33 11.43
C ARG A 263 17.85 7.63 10.76
N ASP A 264 18.00 8.72 11.51
CA ASP A 264 17.90 10.11 11.03
C ASP A 264 16.58 10.48 10.31
N LEU A 265 15.51 9.71 10.56
CA LEU A 265 14.18 9.87 9.99
C LEU A 265 13.14 10.11 11.11
N PRO A 266 12.35 11.19 11.07
CA PRO A 266 11.23 11.39 11.98
C PRO A 266 10.17 10.29 11.84
N VAL A 267 9.78 9.66 12.96
CA VAL A 267 8.76 8.59 12.98
C VAL A 267 7.65 8.90 13.97
N TYR A 268 6.40 8.73 13.54
CA TYR A 268 5.22 8.69 14.41
C TYR A 268 4.64 7.28 14.47
N PHE A 269 5.17 6.45 15.37
CA PHE A 269 4.65 5.09 15.63
C PHE A 269 3.38 5.15 16.47
N THR A 270 2.40 4.30 16.13
CA THR A 270 1.14 4.13 16.88
C THR A 270 0.69 2.68 16.87
N ALA A 271 0.11 2.22 17.99
CA ALA A 271 -0.38 0.86 18.18
C ALA A 271 -1.56 0.85 19.17
N SER A 272 -2.49 -0.08 19.00
CA SER A 272 -3.64 -0.33 19.88
C SER A 272 -3.43 -1.55 20.79
N TYR A 273 -4.30 -1.67 21.80
CA TYR A 273 -4.46 -2.81 22.70
C TYR A 273 -5.67 -3.71 22.34
N SER A 274 -6.37 -3.39 21.26
CA SER A 274 -7.63 -4.00 20.80
C SER A 274 -7.45 -5.36 20.12
#